data_AF-A0A7J8WRF2-F1
#
_entry.id   AF-A0A7J8WRF2-F1
#
_cell.length_a   1.000
_cell.length_b   1.000
_cell.length_c   1.000
_cell.angle_alpha   90.00
_cell.angle_beta   90.00
_cell.angle_gamma   90.00
#
_symmetry.space_group_name_H-M   'P 1'
#
loop_
_entity.id
_entity.type
_entity.pdbx_description
1 polymer ?
#
loop_
_entity_poly.entity_id
_entity_poly.type
_entity_poly.pdbx_seq_one_letter_code
_entity_poly.pdbx_strand_id
1 'polypeptide(L)'
;SSLNGLQKDEEKALNNLLDAFESVFSLNDIASAYCEAGRNSNLAGLILCEMQGIPSLVSTDQSNNKVKNDETLGSSYVESS
;
A
#
# COMPACT_ATOMS: atom_id res chain seq x y z
N SER A 1 -31.86 -5.88 13.12
CA SER A 1 -30.60 -5.49 13.77
C SER A 1 -29.45 -6.11 12.99
N SER A 2 -28.91 -5.44 11.98
CA SER A 2 -27.85 -6.03 11.13
C SER A 2 -26.70 -5.08 10.79
N LEU A 3 -26.69 -3.84 11.28
CA LEU A 3 -25.64 -2.87 10.95
C LEU A 3 -24.44 -2.89 11.92
N ASN A 4 -24.61 -3.44 13.13
CA ASN A 4 -23.55 -3.47 14.15
C ASN A 4 -22.47 -4.56 13.92
N GLY A 5 -22.75 -5.57 13.09
CA GLY A 5 -21.77 -6.61 12.75
C GLY A 5 -20.77 -6.11 11.71
N LEU A 6 -21.29 -5.51 10.64
CA LEU A 6 -20.51 -5.04 9.49
C LEU A 6 -19.47 -3.97 9.87
N GLN A 7 -19.82 -3.06 10.79
CA GLN A 7 -18.88 -2.03 11.27
C GLN A 7 -17.68 -2.59 12.06
N LYS A 8 -17.87 -3.68 12.82
CA LYS A 8 -16.78 -4.33 13.56
C LYS A 8 -15.82 -5.06 12.63
N ASP A 9 -16.36 -5.66 11.57
CA ASP A 9 -15.58 -6.30 10.53
C ASP A 9 -14.76 -5.27 9.74
N GLU A 10 -15.34 -4.09 9.48
CA GLU A 10 -14.64 -2.97 8.85
C GLU A 10 -13.51 -2.39 9.71
N GLU A 11 -13.74 -2.14 11.00
CA GLU A 11 -12.71 -1.63 11.91
C GLU A 11 -11.52 -2.60 11.99
N LYS A 12 -11.79 -3.90 12.09
CA LYS A 12 -10.75 -4.93 12.09
C LYS A 12 -9.99 -4.98 10.77
N ALA A 13 -10.69 -4.85 9.65
CA ALA A 13 -10.09 -4.83 8.32
C ALA A 13 -9.14 -3.63 8.13
N LEU A 14 -9.55 -2.44 8.59
CA LEU A 14 -8.71 -1.24 8.59
C LEU A 14 -7.52 -1.34 9.53
N ASN A 15 -7.72 -1.83 10.77
CA ASN A 15 -6.62 -2.04 11.71
C ASN A 15 -5.55 -3.01 11.17
N ASN A 16 -5.97 -4.08 10.48
CA ASN A 16 -5.03 -5.01 9.84
C ASN A 16 -4.21 -4.35 8.72
N LEU A 17 -4.83 -3.46 7.94
CA LEU A 17 -4.12 -2.70 6.92
C LEU A 17 -3.14 -1.70 7.56
N LEU A 18 -3.56 -1.03 8.63
CA LEU A 18 -2.69 -0.10 9.36
C LEU A 18 -1.48 -0.84 9.93
N ASP A 19 -1.66 -1.95 10.64
CA ASP A 19 -0.55 -2.73 11.19
C ASP A 19 0.46 -3.17 10.11
N ALA A 20 0.00 -3.53 8.92
CA ALA A 20 0.85 -3.95 7.81
C ALA A 20 1.53 -2.80 7.06
N PHE A 21 0.87 -1.63 6.94
CA PHE A 21 1.26 -0.57 6.00
C PHE A 21 1.53 0.78 6.66
N GLU A 22 1.30 0.96 7.97
CA GLU A 22 1.49 2.23 8.69
C GLU A 22 2.92 2.78 8.62
N SER A 23 3.91 1.89 8.45
CA SER A 23 5.32 2.28 8.25
C SER A 23 5.62 2.80 6.84
N VAL A 24 4.77 2.47 5.87
CA VAL A 24 4.99 2.72 4.43
C VAL A 24 4.07 3.80 3.89
N PHE A 25 2.81 3.80 4.31
CA PHE A 25 1.74 4.61 3.78
C PHE A 25 1.09 5.43 4.88
N SER A 26 0.62 6.62 4.53
CA SER A 26 -0.16 7.41 5.46
C SER A 26 -1.54 6.77 5.69
N LEU A 27 -2.15 7.06 6.84
CA LEU A 27 -3.50 6.60 7.16
C LEU A 27 -4.52 7.03 6.08
N ASN A 28 -4.31 8.19 5.45
CA ASN A 28 -5.13 8.68 4.35
C ASN A 28 -4.99 7.81 3.09
N ASP A 29 -3.78 7.37 2.74
CA ASP A 29 -3.54 6.51 1.58
C ASP A 29 -4.16 5.13 1.79
N ILE A 30 -4.02 4.59 3.01
CA ILE A 30 -4.63 3.32 3.40
C ILE A 30 -6.17 3.41 3.34
N ALA A 31 -6.75 4.49 3.87
CA ALA A 31 -8.19 4.72 3.82
C ALA A 31 -8.70 4.90 2.38
N SER A 32 -7.93 5.61 1.54
CA SER A 32 -8.26 5.81 0.13
C SER A 32 -8.25 4.48 -0.63
N ALA A 33 -7.20 3.67 -0.48
CA ALA A 33 -7.11 2.35 -1.08
C ALA A 33 -8.23 1.41 -0.59
N TYR A 34 -8.59 1.47 0.69
CA TYR A 34 -9.71 0.69 1.23
C TYR A 34 -11.06 1.10 0.65
N CYS A 35 -11.28 2.39 0.42
CA CYS A 35 -12.49 2.90 -0.22
C CYS A 35 -12.55 2.49 -1.70
N GLU A 36 -11.43 2.61 -2.41
CA GLU A 36 -11.30 2.21 -3.81
C GLU A 36 -11.47 0.69 -4.00
N ALA A 37 -11.01 -0.10 -3.04
CA ALA A 37 -11.21 -1.54 -2.97
C ALA A 37 -12.65 -1.96 -2.62
N GLY A 38 -13.60 -1.02 -2.50
CA GLY A 38 -14.98 -1.33 -2.15
C GLY A 38 -15.15 -1.85 -0.72
N ARG A 39 -14.30 -1.39 0.21
CA ARG A 39 -14.25 -1.81 1.62
C ARG A 39 -13.84 -3.28 1.78
N ASN A 40 -12.86 -3.70 0.98
CA ASN A 40 -12.25 -5.02 1.04
C ASN A 40 -10.77 -4.89 1.38
N SER A 41 -10.35 -5.37 2.55
CA SER A 41 -8.95 -5.22 3.00
C SER A 41 -7.96 -6.02 2.18
N ASN A 42 -8.38 -7.16 1.64
CA ASN A 42 -7.50 -7.98 0.82
C ASN A 42 -7.16 -7.28 -0.51
N LEU A 43 -8.16 -6.66 -1.14
CA LEU A 43 -7.96 -5.90 -2.37
C LEU A 43 -7.22 -4.56 -2.09
N ALA A 44 -7.51 -3.90 -0.97
CA ALA A 44 -6.79 -2.70 -0.54
C ALA A 44 -5.29 -2.97 -0.32
N GLY A 45 -4.95 -4.11 0.28
CA GLY A 45 -3.55 -4.53 0.45
C GLY A 45 -2.84 -4.74 -0.89
N LEU A 46 -3.54 -5.26 -1.91
CA LEU A 46 -2.98 -5.39 -3.26
C LEU A 46 -2.73 -4.02 -3.91
N ILE A 47 -3.68 -3.09 -3.78
CA ILE A 47 -3.53 -1.71 -4.28
C ILE A 47 -2.33 -1.03 -3.58
N LEU A 48 -2.22 -1.15 -2.26
CA LEU A 48 -1.09 -0.58 -1.51
C LEU A 48 0.26 -1.21 -1.92
N CYS A 49 0.32 -2.53 -2.12
CA CYS A 49 1.53 -3.17 -2.64
C CYS A 49 1.90 -2.67 -4.04
N GLU A 50 0.92 -2.49 -4.93
CA GLU A 50 1.12 -1.93 -6.27
C GLU A 50 1.62 -0.48 -6.21
N MET A 51 1.06 0.34 -5.32
CA MET A 51 1.50 1.72 -5.07
C MET A 51 2.93 1.79 -4.53
N GLN A 52 3.37 0.78 -3.75
CA GLN A 52 4.74 0.70 -3.25
C GLN A 52 5.74 0.37 -4.37
N GLY A 53 5.25 0.09 -5.59
CA GLY A 53 6.07 -0.33 -6.71
C GLY A 53 6.52 -1.78 -6.59
N ILE A 54 5.87 -2.60 -5.76
CA ILE A 54 6.02 -4.06 -5.84
C ILE A 54 5.22 -4.48 -7.08
N PRO A 55 5.88 -4.87 -8.18
CA PRO A 55 5.16 -5.21 -9.39
C PRO A 55 4.26 -6.40 -9.09
N SER A 56 2.95 -6.19 -9.23
CA SER A 56 2.00 -7.29 -9.30
C SER A 56 2.46 -8.22 -10.42
N LEU A 57 2.73 -9.49 -10.10
CA LEU A 57 3.20 -10.50 -11.04
C LEU A 57 2.19 -10.79 -12.18
N VAL A 58 1.01 -10.17 -12.16
CA VAL A 58 0.09 -10.14 -13.30
C VAL A 58 0.60 -9.09 -14.29
N SER A 59 1.46 -9.56 -15.19
CA SER A 59 1.72 -8.90 -16.46
C SER A 59 0.38 -8.67 -17.18
N THR A 60 -0.03 -7.42 -17.34
CA THR A 60 -0.80 -7.03 -18.53
C THR A 60 -0.08 -5.85 -19.14
N ASP A 61 0.63 -6.19 -20.21
CA ASP A 61 1.17 -5.32 -21.25
C ASP A 61 0.29 -4.07 -21.45
N GLN A 62 0.75 -2.89 -20.99
CA GLN A 62 0.35 -1.61 -21.57
C GLN A 62 1.27 -0.44 -21.17
N SER A 63 2.19 -0.16 -22.09
CA SER A 63 2.66 1.16 -22.53
C SER A 63 3.26 2.14 -21.49
N ASN A 64 4.60 2.12 -21.44
CA ASN A 64 5.49 3.28 -21.51
C ASN A 64 5.12 4.52 -20.68
N ASN A 65 5.51 4.54 -19.40
CA ASN A 65 5.93 5.78 -18.75
C ASN A 65 7.24 5.57 -17.99
N LYS A 66 8.26 6.21 -18.54
CA LYS A 66 9.63 6.38 -18.10
C LYS A 66 9.78 6.53 -16.57
N VAL A 67 10.24 5.43 -15.97
CA VAL A 67 10.89 5.36 -14.67
C VAL A 67 12.01 6.41 -14.58
N LYS A 68 11.93 7.32 -13.62
CA LYS A 68 13.08 8.10 -13.15
C LYS A 68 13.17 7.88 -11.66
N ASN A 69 13.90 6.84 -11.30
CA ASN A 69 14.34 6.55 -9.94
C ASN A 69 15.30 7.67 -9.53
N ASP A 70 14.91 8.48 -8.56
CA ASP A 70 15.89 9.18 -7.72
C ASP A 70 16.12 8.36 -6.45
N GLU A 71 16.83 7.26 -6.62
CA GLU A 71 17.49 6.56 -5.53
C GLU A 71 18.66 7.42 -5.00
N THR A 72 18.35 8.49 -4.25
CA THR A 72 19.38 9.15 -3.44
C THR A 72 19.60 8.35 -2.16
N LEU A 73 20.19 7.15 -2.30
CA LEU A 73 20.84 6.46 -1.20
C LEU A 73 22.14 7.21 -0.86
N GLY A 74 22.00 8.27 -0.07
CA GLY A 74 23.11 8.94 0.60
C GLY A 74 23.66 8.09 1.74
N SER A 75 24.17 6.89 1.44
CA SER A 75 24.95 6.10 2.39
C SER A 75 26.42 6.52 2.28
N SER A 76 26.80 7.57 3.01
CA SER A 76 28.21 7.95 3.16
C SER A 76 28.89 6.99 4.15
N TYR A 77 29.42 5.88 3.64
CA TYR A 77 30.57 5.24 4.26
C TYR A 77 31.82 5.80 3.58
N VAL A 78 32.61 6.58 4.33
CA VAL A 78 34.02 6.83 3.97
C VAL A 78 34.87 6.14 5.02
N GLU A 79 35.47 5.02 4.61
CA GLU A 79 36.56 4.35 5.32
C GLU A 79 37.86 4.61 4.54
N SER A 80 38.95 4.80 5.30
CA SER A 80 40.37 4.93 4.88
C SER A 80 40.81 6.34 4.42
N SER A 81 41.92 6.92 4.88
CA SER A 81 43.19 6.35 5.38
C SER A 81 43.78 7.11 6.56
#